data_AF-A0A1G7HX71-F1
#
_entry.id   AF-A0A1G7HX71-F1
#
_cell.length_a   1.000
_cell.length_b   1.000
_cell.length_c   1.000
_cell.angle_alpha   90.00
_cell.angle_beta   90.00
_cell.angle_gamma   90.00
#
_symmetry.space_group_name_H-M   'P 1'
#
loop_
_entity.id
_entity.type
_entity.pdbx_description
1 polymer ?
#
loop_
_entity_poly.entity_id
_entity_poly.type
_entity_poly.pdbx_seq_one_letter_code
_entity_poly.pdbx_strand_id
1 'polypeptide(L)'
;MRNPLRVAVQRIGEEEPLLLAHHPTCRYYSHHTFELYGQQLCMGCFVVYPVGLLALSSLIVARLAVPGAALFELATPAFYGLGFALIGPKVVESLSPGRWRTRSRIAVKALLAVGLALLAFPFVFRPADRLVTVALFVGFLIPYVAYKGLTALDDCQGCPQRDDFPDCTGMTVDGTYEYADETTTVTPATGTDAADDATGAPPAQETGE
;
A
#
# COMPACT_ATOMS: atom_id res chain seq x y z
N MET A 1 22.05 -25.15 -5.31
CA MET A 1 22.34 -23.75 -4.91
C MET A 1 21.04 -23.14 -4.39
N ARG A 2 21.02 -22.62 -3.14
CA ARG A 2 19.82 -21.95 -2.61
C ARG A 2 19.69 -20.59 -3.29
N ASN A 3 18.50 -20.27 -3.82
CA ASN A 3 18.22 -18.94 -4.35
C ASN A 3 18.22 -17.95 -3.17
N PRO A 4 19.17 -17.00 -3.09
CA PRO A 4 19.29 -16.11 -1.93
C PRO A 4 18.05 -15.24 -1.74
N LEU A 5 17.36 -14.88 -2.83
CA LEU A 5 16.15 -14.08 -2.79
C LEU A 5 14.98 -14.87 -2.19
N ARG A 6 14.88 -16.17 -2.49
CA ARG A 6 13.89 -17.05 -1.84
C ARG A 6 14.11 -17.11 -0.33
N VAL A 7 15.36 -17.27 0.11
CA VAL A 7 15.70 -17.34 1.54
C VAL A 7 15.36 -16.03 2.25
N ALA A 8 15.71 -14.89 1.64
CA ALA A 8 15.41 -13.58 2.21
C ALA A 8 13.90 -13.31 2.32
N VAL A 9 13.14 -13.57 1.25
CA VAL A 9 11.68 -13.37 1.24
C VAL A 9 10.98 -14.26 2.28
N GLN A 10 11.36 -15.54 2.35
CA GLN A 10 10.77 -16.46 3.34
C GLN A 10 11.09 -16.03 4.77
N ARG A 11 12.35 -15.70 5.05
CA ARG A 11 12.79 -15.26 6.37
C ARG A 11 12.09 -13.97 6.83
N ILE A 12 12.00 -12.96 5.95
CA ILE A 12 11.31 -11.71 6.29
C ILE A 12 9.81 -11.95 6.46
N GLY A 13 9.20 -12.83 5.67
CA GLY A 13 7.78 -13.17 5.82
C GLY A 13 7.46 -13.90 7.12
N GLU A 14 8.39 -14.71 7.62
CA GLU A 14 8.27 -15.42 8.89
C GLU A 14 8.56 -14.52 10.11
N GLU A 15 9.57 -13.64 10.02
CA GLU A 15 10.00 -12.79 11.14
C GLU A 15 9.18 -11.49 11.22
N GLU A 16 8.90 -10.84 10.08
CA GLU A 16 8.26 -9.52 10.01
C GLU A 16 7.32 -9.38 8.78
N PRO A 17 6.15 -10.03 8.77
CA PRO A 17 5.22 -10.02 7.64
C PRO A 17 4.74 -8.60 7.25
N LEU A 18 4.70 -7.65 8.20
CA LEU A 18 4.35 -6.24 7.95
C LEU A 18 5.28 -5.57 6.93
N LEU A 19 6.56 -5.95 6.90
CA LEU A 19 7.52 -5.37 5.96
C LEU A 19 7.22 -5.79 4.52
N LEU A 20 6.59 -6.95 4.32
CA LEU A 20 6.22 -7.46 3.01
C LEU A 20 4.83 -6.98 2.59
N ALA A 21 3.87 -6.97 3.51
CA ALA A 21 2.51 -6.50 3.26
C ALA A 21 1.93 -5.80 4.49
N HIS A 22 1.74 -4.48 4.39
CA HIS A 22 1.06 -3.68 5.41
C HIS A 22 -0.47 -3.88 5.44
N HIS A 23 -1.03 -4.53 4.42
CA HIS A 23 -2.42 -5.01 4.39
C HIS A 23 -2.40 -6.52 4.14
N PRO A 24 -2.22 -7.35 5.18
CA PRO A 24 -2.24 -8.79 5.01
C PRO A 24 -3.67 -9.33 4.78
N THR A 25 -3.71 -10.46 4.07
CA THR A 25 -4.72 -11.54 4.11
C THR A 25 -6.22 -11.25 3.89
N CYS A 26 -6.65 -10.07 3.46
CA CYS A 26 -8.06 -9.86 3.09
C CYS A 26 -8.39 -10.23 1.63
N ARG A 27 -9.46 -11.02 1.38
CA ARG A 27 -9.92 -11.40 0.02
C ARG A 27 -10.26 -10.18 -0.85
N TYR A 28 -10.79 -9.14 -0.24
CA TYR A 28 -11.15 -7.88 -0.88
C TYR A 28 -9.90 -7.08 -1.32
N TYR A 29 -8.78 -7.22 -0.59
CA TYR A 29 -7.48 -6.62 -0.91
C TYR A 29 -6.54 -7.50 -1.75
N SER A 30 -6.92 -8.74 -2.07
CA SER A 30 -6.09 -9.72 -2.82
C SER A 30 -5.51 -9.20 -4.15
N HIS A 31 -6.13 -8.17 -4.71
CA HIS A 31 -5.76 -7.59 -5.99
C HIS A 31 -4.63 -6.53 -5.87
N HIS A 32 -4.22 -6.18 -4.65
CA HIS A 32 -3.08 -5.32 -4.30
C HIS A 32 -1.83 -6.10 -3.87
N THR A 33 -1.96 -7.40 -3.65
CA THR A 33 -0.86 -8.30 -3.31
C THR A 33 -0.54 -9.27 -4.45
N PHE A 34 0.61 -9.93 -4.37
CA PHE A 34 0.93 -11.07 -5.21
C PHE A 34 1.75 -12.07 -4.40
N GLU A 35 1.63 -13.34 -4.75
CA GLU A 35 2.38 -14.39 -4.07
C GLU A 35 3.78 -14.57 -4.69
N LEU A 36 4.81 -14.58 -3.84
CA LEU A 36 6.17 -14.91 -4.22
C LEU A 36 6.79 -15.84 -3.18
N TYR A 37 7.22 -17.03 -3.61
CA TYR A 37 7.81 -18.07 -2.74
C TYR A 37 6.95 -18.46 -1.52
N GLY A 38 5.62 -18.43 -1.67
CA GLY A 38 4.67 -18.73 -0.60
C GLY A 38 4.36 -17.56 0.33
N GLN A 39 4.89 -16.37 0.04
CA GLN A 39 4.66 -15.15 0.84
C GLN A 39 3.83 -14.14 0.05
N GLN A 40 2.88 -13.48 0.71
CA GLN A 40 2.07 -12.41 0.12
C GLN A 40 2.84 -11.09 0.18
N LEU A 41 3.09 -10.48 -0.98
CA LEU A 41 3.83 -9.24 -1.10
C LEU A 41 2.91 -8.11 -1.55
N CYS A 42 2.98 -6.96 -0.88
CA CYS A 42 2.32 -5.75 -1.33
C CYS A 42 2.97 -5.27 -2.63
N MET A 43 2.20 -5.22 -3.73
CA MET A 43 2.71 -4.70 -5.00
C MET A 43 3.19 -3.24 -4.86
N GLY A 44 2.56 -2.45 -3.98
CA GLY A 44 2.98 -1.08 -3.71
C GLY A 44 4.40 -1.02 -3.15
N CYS A 45 4.58 -1.56 -1.95
CA CYS A 45 5.87 -1.48 -1.24
C CYS A 45 6.98 -2.25 -1.98
N PHE A 46 6.69 -3.49 -2.40
CA PHE A 46 7.72 -4.37 -2.96
C PHE A 46 8.15 -4.00 -4.38
N VAL A 47 7.30 -3.31 -5.15
CA VAL A 47 7.66 -2.84 -6.50
C VAL A 47 8.11 -1.38 -6.46
N VAL A 48 7.31 -0.48 -5.88
CA VAL A 48 7.55 0.96 -6.00
C VAL A 48 8.82 1.39 -5.27
N TYR A 49 9.07 0.90 -4.04
CA TYR A 49 10.22 1.36 -3.26
C TYR A 49 11.55 0.86 -3.83
N PRO A 50 11.74 -0.46 -4.09
CA PRO A 50 13.00 -0.92 -4.66
C PRO A 50 13.26 -0.35 -6.05
N VAL A 51 12.24 -0.30 -6.92
CA VAL A 51 12.41 0.24 -8.28
C VAL A 51 12.72 1.73 -8.24
N GLY A 52 12.03 2.51 -7.41
CA GLY A 52 12.28 3.95 -7.27
C GLY A 52 13.67 4.24 -6.72
N LEU A 53 14.09 3.51 -5.67
CA LEU A 53 15.43 3.62 -5.09
C LEU A 53 16.51 3.27 -6.11
N LEU A 54 16.36 2.13 -6.81
CA LEU A 54 17.31 1.70 -7.83
C LEU A 54 17.37 2.68 -9.00
N ALA A 55 16.23 3.19 -9.48
CA ALA A 55 16.18 4.16 -10.57
C ALA A 55 16.89 5.47 -10.18
N LEU A 56 16.57 6.05 -9.02
CA LEU A 56 17.19 7.29 -8.56
C LEU A 56 18.69 7.10 -8.28
N SER A 57 19.07 6.02 -7.61
CA SER A 57 20.48 5.71 -7.33
C SER A 57 21.26 5.52 -8.63
N SER A 58 20.67 4.84 -9.62
CA SER A 58 21.30 4.66 -10.94
C SER A 58 21.49 5.98 -11.66
N LEU A 59 20.51 6.88 -11.62
CA LEU A 59 20.64 8.23 -12.20
C LEU A 59 21.73 9.05 -11.49
N ILE A 60 21.79 8.99 -10.16
CA ILE A 60 22.83 9.66 -9.37
C ILE A 60 24.22 9.11 -9.73
N VAL A 61 24.40 7.79 -9.70
CA VAL A 61 25.68 7.15 -10.02
C VAL A 61 26.07 7.45 -11.47
N ALA A 62 25.15 7.36 -12.42
CA ALA A 62 25.42 7.67 -13.82
C ALA A 62 25.85 9.13 -14.01
N ARG A 63 25.23 10.09 -13.30
CA ARG A 63 25.60 11.52 -13.35
C ARG A 63 27.01 11.77 -12.79
N LEU A 64 27.40 11.03 -11.76
CA LEU A 64 28.72 11.14 -11.14
C LEU A 64 29.80 10.43 -11.98
N ALA A 65 29.49 9.28 -12.56
CA ALA A 65 30.42 8.50 -13.36
C ALA A 65 30.65 9.09 -14.76
N VAL A 66 29.61 9.62 -15.40
CA VAL A 66 29.66 10.16 -16.76
C VAL A 66 28.95 11.52 -16.82
N PRO A 67 29.59 12.59 -16.34
CA PRO A 67 28.95 13.90 -16.18
C PRO A 67 28.47 14.53 -17.49
N GLY A 68 29.13 14.24 -18.61
CA GLY A 68 28.79 14.77 -19.94
C GLY A 68 27.90 13.85 -20.78
N ALA A 69 27.22 12.87 -20.18
CA ALA A 69 26.25 12.07 -20.92
C ALA A 69 25.08 12.96 -21.40
N ALA A 70 24.67 12.82 -22.66
CA ALA A 70 23.64 13.66 -23.29
C ALA A 70 22.32 13.73 -22.49
N LEU A 71 21.98 12.67 -21.75
CA LEU A 71 20.82 12.63 -20.85
C LEU A 71 20.86 13.75 -19.80
N PHE A 72 22.04 14.10 -19.27
CA PHE A 72 22.18 15.07 -18.20
C PHE A 72 22.25 16.52 -18.68
N GLU A 73 22.49 16.72 -19.97
CA GLU A 73 22.42 18.02 -20.67
C GLU A 73 20.98 18.44 -20.99
N LEU A 74 20.01 17.54 -20.85
CA LEU A 74 18.60 17.85 -21.07
C LEU A 74 18.12 18.96 -20.13
N ALA A 75 17.31 19.90 -20.62
CA ALA A 75 16.71 20.94 -19.80
C ALA A 75 15.79 20.35 -18.71
N THR A 76 15.63 21.03 -17.57
CA THR A 76 14.85 20.51 -16.43
C THR A 76 13.40 20.18 -16.80
N PRO A 77 12.71 20.99 -17.63
CA PRO A 77 11.38 20.64 -18.12
C PRO A 77 11.32 19.29 -18.86
N ALA A 78 12.40 18.83 -19.49
CA ALA A 78 12.42 17.53 -20.16
C ALA A 78 12.42 16.37 -19.15
N PHE A 79 13.13 16.50 -18.02
CA PHE A 79 13.05 15.54 -16.92
C PHE A 79 11.63 15.49 -16.34
N TYR A 80 11.00 16.65 -16.15
CA TYR A 80 9.61 16.72 -15.70
C TYR A 80 8.65 16.07 -16.69
N GLY A 81 8.75 16.40 -17.97
CA GLY A 81 7.92 15.83 -19.03
C GLY A 81 8.05 14.30 -19.10
N LEU A 82 9.27 13.76 -19.07
CA LEU A 82 9.50 12.32 -19.09
C LEU A 82 8.99 11.65 -17.80
N GLY A 83 9.22 12.28 -16.64
CA GLY A 83 8.70 11.81 -15.36
C GLY A 83 7.18 11.68 -15.37
N PHE A 84 6.47 12.74 -15.74
CA PHE A 84 5.00 12.73 -15.84
C PHE A 84 4.48 11.76 -16.90
N ALA A 85 5.17 11.63 -18.04
CA ALA A 85 4.81 10.65 -19.07
C ALA A 85 4.83 9.21 -18.54
N LEU A 86 5.81 8.86 -17.70
CA LEU A 86 5.90 7.54 -17.07
C LEU A 86 4.91 7.33 -15.92
N ILE A 87 4.44 8.40 -15.28
CA ILE A 87 3.38 8.36 -14.26
C ILE A 87 2.00 8.19 -14.93
N GLY A 88 1.81 8.73 -16.13
CA GLY A 88 0.54 8.72 -16.88
C GLY A 88 -0.20 7.38 -16.92
N PRO A 89 0.45 6.23 -17.21
CA PRO A 89 -0.19 4.92 -17.19
C PRO A 89 -0.91 4.57 -15.87
N LYS A 90 -0.42 5.05 -14.72
CA LYS A 90 -1.08 4.84 -13.42
C LYS A 90 -2.41 5.58 -13.31
N VAL A 91 -2.49 6.76 -13.90
CA VAL A 91 -3.72 7.56 -13.99
C VAL A 91 -4.72 6.84 -14.89
N VAL A 92 -4.27 6.37 -16.06
CA VAL A 92 -5.10 5.59 -16.98
C VAL A 92 -5.62 4.31 -16.33
N GLU A 93 -4.77 3.57 -15.61
CA GLU A 93 -5.16 2.39 -14.85
C GLU A 93 -6.27 2.73 -13.82
N SER A 94 -6.16 3.87 -13.14
CA SER A 94 -7.14 4.29 -12.12
C SER A 94 -8.50 4.68 -12.71
N LEU A 95 -8.53 5.13 -13.97
CA LEU A 95 -9.75 5.56 -14.67
C LEU A 95 -10.40 4.43 -15.48
N SER A 96 -9.68 3.33 -15.72
CA SER A 96 -10.16 2.24 -16.55
C SER A 96 -10.93 1.22 -15.72
N PRO A 97 -12.22 0.94 -16.01
CA PRO A 97 -13.01 -0.08 -15.31
C PRO A 97 -12.61 -1.53 -15.64
N GLY A 98 -11.44 -1.74 -16.27
CA GLY A 98 -10.98 -3.03 -16.73
C GLY A 98 -10.26 -3.87 -15.66
N ARG A 99 -10.36 -5.19 -15.77
CA ARG A 99 -9.51 -6.12 -15.02
C ARG A 99 -8.11 -6.17 -15.64
N TRP A 100 -7.19 -5.35 -15.12
CA TRP A 100 -5.77 -5.42 -15.49
C TRP A 100 -5.14 -6.71 -14.97
N ARG A 101 -4.33 -7.38 -15.80
CA ARG A 101 -3.53 -8.54 -15.37
C ARG A 101 -2.51 -8.10 -14.33
N THR A 102 -2.19 -8.97 -13.36
CA THR A 102 -1.20 -8.70 -12.29
C THR A 102 0.13 -8.18 -12.84
N ARG A 103 0.63 -8.77 -13.94
CA ARG A 103 1.87 -8.30 -14.61
C ARG A 103 1.79 -6.85 -15.08
N SER A 104 0.66 -6.45 -15.65
CA SER A 104 0.45 -5.08 -16.12
C SER A 104 0.41 -4.10 -14.94
N ARG A 105 -0.21 -4.47 -13.81
CA ARG A 105 -0.23 -3.65 -12.59
C ARG A 105 1.17 -3.45 -12.00
N ILE A 106 1.96 -4.53 -11.97
CA ILE A 106 3.38 -4.48 -11.55
C ILE A 106 4.17 -3.54 -12.48
N ALA A 107 4.00 -3.68 -13.80
CA ALA A 107 4.67 -2.82 -14.78
C ALA A 107 4.29 -1.34 -14.61
N VAL A 108 3.00 -1.03 -14.42
CA VAL A 108 2.52 0.34 -14.19
C VAL A 108 3.10 0.93 -12.90
N LYS A 109 3.18 0.15 -11.81
CA LYS A 109 3.81 0.58 -10.55
C LYS A 109 5.32 0.79 -10.69
N ALA A 110 6.00 -0.04 -11.48
CA ALA A 110 7.41 0.16 -11.78
C ALA A 110 7.65 1.44 -12.61
N LEU A 111 6.82 1.68 -13.64
CA LEU A 111 6.88 2.92 -14.44
C LEU A 111 6.61 4.16 -13.59
N LEU A 112 5.61 4.11 -12.69
CA LEU A 112 5.34 5.14 -11.69
C LEU A 112 6.61 5.45 -10.87
N ALA A 113 7.28 4.42 -10.34
CA ALA A 113 8.48 4.59 -9.52
C ALA A 113 9.65 5.20 -10.31
N VAL A 114 9.88 4.78 -11.55
CA VAL A 114 10.89 5.37 -12.44
C VAL A 114 10.54 6.83 -12.77
N GLY A 115 9.27 7.12 -13.03
CA GLY A 115 8.79 8.49 -13.27
C GLY A 115 9.04 9.40 -12.07
N LEU A 116 8.75 8.94 -10.85
CA LEU A 116 9.06 9.66 -9.61
C LEU A 116 10.57 9.87 -9.44
N ALA A 117 11.41 8.89 -9.76
CA ALA A 117 12.86 9.05 -9.71
C ALA A 117 13.37 10.14 -10.69
N LEU A 118 12.82 10.20 -11.91
CA LEU A 118 13.14 11.27 -12.87
C LEU A 118 12.69 12.65 -12.38
N LEU A 119 11.51 12.74 -11.76
CA LEU A 119 11.05 13.98 -11.13
C LEU A 119 11.95 14.41 -9.97
N ALA A 120 12.47 13.46 -9.18
CA ALA A 120 13.30 13.74 -8.02
C ALA A 120 14.73 14.14 -8.40
N PHE A 121 15.24 13.69 -9.56
CA PHE A 121 16.62 13.91 -9.96
C PHE A 121 17.04 15.40 -9.99
N PRO A 122 16.27 16.34 -10.57
CA PRO A 122 16.57 17.77 -10.51
C PRO A 122 16.74 18.32 -9.09
N PHE A 123 16.01 17.82 -8.10
CA PHE A 123 16.16 18.28 -6.71
C PHE A 123 17.59 18.10 -6.19
N VAL A 124 18.24 16.99 -6.57
CA VAL A 124 19.60 16.64 -6.15
C VAL A 124 20.64 17.52 -6.85
N PHE A 125 20.58 17.62 -8.18
CA PHE A 125 21.66 18.21 -8.99
C PHE A 125 21.36 19.61 -9.57
N ARG A 126 20.14 20.13 -9.45
CA ARG A 126 19.72 21.42 -10.03
C ARG A 126 19.14 22.34 -8.95
N PRO A 127 20.01 23.06 -8.20
CA PRO A 127 19.58 23.83 -7.02
C PRO A 127 18.55 24.92 -7.35
N ALA A 128 18.65 25.54 -8.53
CA ALA A 128 17.70 26.56 -8.99
C ALA A 128 16.27 26.02 -9.17
N ASP A 129 16.12 24.72 -9.44
CA ASP A 129 14.83 24.09 -9.71
C ASP A 129 14.20 23.43 -8.48
N ARG A 130 14.88 23.38 -7.33
CA ARG A 130 14.44 22.64 -6.14
C ARG A 130 13.04 23.03 -5.67
N LEU A 131 12.72 24.33 -5.64
CA LEU A 131 11.40 24.81 -5.24
C LEU A 131 10.32 24.32 -6.22
N VAL A 132 10.61 24.34 -7.52
CA VAL A 132 9.70 23.82 -8.55
C VAL A 132 9.53 22.31 -8.39
N THR A 133 10.62 21.56 -8.17
CA THR A 133 10.56 20.11 -7.94
C THR A 133 9.71 19.78 -6.71
N VAL A 134 9.94 20.46 -5.58
CA VAL A 134 9.14 20.28 -4.36
C VAL A 134 7.68 20.62 -4.60
N ALA A 135 7.39 21.73 -5.29
CA ALA A 135 6.02 22.12 -5.61
C ALA A 135 5.32 21.07 -6.48
N LEU A 136 5.99 20.51 -7.49
CA LEU A 136 5.46 19.42 -8.32
C LEU A 136 5.23 18.14 -7.51
N PHE A 137 6.17 17.77 -6.64
CA PHE A 137 6.04 16.59 -5.78
C PHE A 137 4.86 16.73 -4.82
N VAL A 138 4.78 17.84 -4.09
CA VAL A 138 3.69 18.11 -3.14
C VAL A 138 2.36 18.22 -3.88
N GLY A 139 2.35 18.92 -5.02
CA GLY A 139 1.18 19.08 -5.88
C GLY A 139 0.67 17.77 -6.48
N PHE A 140 1.53 16.76 -6.66
CA PHE A 140 1.12 15.40 -7.04
C PHE A 140 0.75 14.54 -5.83
N LEU A 141 1.55 14.58 -4.77
CA LEU A 141 1.43 13.72 -3.59
C LEU A 141 0.16 14.00 -2.80
N ILE A 142 -0.17 15.27 -2.56
CA ILE A 142 -1.36 15.65 -1.77
C ILE A 142 -2.64 15.12 -2.44
N PRO A 143 -2.93 15.40 -3.73
CA PRO A 143 -4.11 14.85 -4.39
C PRO A 143 -4.09 13.32 -4.47
N TYR A 144 -2.92 12.72 -4.69
CA TYR A 144 -2.80 11.26 -4.77
C TYR A 144 -3.14 10.58 -3.44
N VAL A 145 -2.56 11.06 -2.33
CA VAL A 145 -2.83 10.54 -0.99
C VAL A 145 -4.27 10.80 -0.59
N ALA A 146 -4.80 12.00 -0.86
CA ALA A 146 -6.20 12.33 -0.61
C ALA A 146 -7.14 11.38 -1.39
N TYR A 147 -6.90 11.20 -2.70
CA TYR A 147 -7.67 10.27 -3.52
C TYR A 147 -7.61 8.84 -2.98
N LYS A 148 -6.42 8.33 -2.65
CA LYS A 148 -6.26 6.98 -2.08
C LYS A 148 -6.91 6.83 -0.70
N GLY A 149 -6.92 7.88 0.12
CA GLY A 149 -7.63 7.89 1.41
C GLY A 149 -9.15 7.87 1.23
N LEU A 150 -9.68 8.70 0.34
CA LEU A 150 -11.12 8.78 0.05
C LEU A 150 -11.66 7.49 -0.59
N THR A 151 -10.84 6.79 -1.36
CA THR A 151 -11.18 5.53 -2.03
C THR A 151 -10.71 4.29 -1.27
N ALA A 152 -10.20 4.45 -0.04
CA ALA A 152 -9.64 3.32 0.72
C ALA A 152 -10.67 2.22 0.97
N LEU A 153 -11.94 2.59 1.19
CA LEU A 153 -13.04 1.67 1.45
C LEU A 153 -13.72 1.13 0.19
N ASP A 154 -13.32 1.57 -1.01
CA ASP A 154 -13.90 1.05 -2.26
C ASP A 154 -13.53 -0.42 -2.46
N ASP A 155 -12.34 -0.80 -2.01
CA ASP A 155 -11.88 -2.20 -2.04
C ASP A 155 -12.75 -3.08 -1.12
N CYS A 156 -13.31 -2.51 -0.04
CA CYS A 156 -14.17 -3.20 0.93
C CYS A 156 -15.65 -3.28 0.51
N GLN A 157 -16.01 -2.90 -0.72
CA GLN A 157 -17.40 -3.00 -1.17
C GLN A 157 -17.89 -4.45 -1.13
N GLY A 158 -18.98 -4.67 -0.38
CA GLY A 158 -19.54 -6.00 -0.14
C GLY A 158 -18.86 -6.81 0.98
N CYS A 159 -17.94 -6.21 1.75
CA CYS A 159 -17.39 -6.81 2.98
C CYS A 159 -18.36 -6.64 4.16
N PRO A 160 -18.71 -7.71 4.90
CA PRO A 160 -19.56 -7.60 6.10
C PRO A 160 -18.96 -6.74 7.21
N GLN A 161 -17.62 -6.71 7.31
CA GLN A 161 -16.87 -5.95 8.31
C GLN A 161 -16.32 -4.63 7.75
N ARG A 162 -17.00 -4.05 6.74
CA ARG A 162 -16.55 -2.80 6.11
C ARG A 162 -16.48 -1.65 7.14
N ASP A 163 -17.48 -1.57 8.02
CA ASP A 163 -17.59 -0.50 9.01
C ASP A 163 -16.60 -0.67 10.17
N ASP A 164 -16.03 -1.86 10.32
CA ASP A 164 -14.98 -2.17 11.30
C ASP A 164 -13.57 -1.80 10.80
N PHE A 165 -13.41 -1.29 9.58
CA PHE A 165 -12.09 -0.88 9.07
C PHE A 165 -11.54 0.32 9.87
N PRO A 166 -10.26 0.30 10.33
CA PRO A 166 -9.18 -0.63 9.97
C PRO A 166 -9.01 -1.86 10.89
N ASP A 167 -9.88 -2.08 11.87
CA ASP A 167 -9.77 -3.08 12.94
C ASP A 167 -10.50 -4.42 12.62
N CYS A 168 -10.76 -4.72 11.34
CA CYS A 168 -11.46 -5.95 10.94
C CYS A 168 -10.57 -7.20 10.97
N THR A 169 -11.18 -8.40 11.01
CA THR A 169 -10.43 -9.67 11.10
C THR A 169 -9.57 -9.95 9.87
N GLY A 170 -9.87 -9.32 8.73
CA GLY A 170 -9.03 -9.38 7.53
C GLY A 170 -7.74 -8.57 7.61
N MET A 171 -7.46 -7.87 8.72
CA MET A 171 -6.25 -7.06 8.93
C MET A 171 -5.26 -7.72 9.92
N THR A 172 -5.42 -9.01 10.22
CA THR A 172 -4.52 -9.76 11.12
C THR A 172 -3.14 -9.94 10.52
N VAL A 173 -2.11 -9.69 11.32
CA VAL A 173 -0.70 -9.74 10.91
C VAL A 173 0.05 -10.97 11.45
N ASP A 174 -0.66 -11.87 12.09
CA ASP A 174 -0.11 -13.10 12.66
C ASP A 174 0.21 -14.18 11.61
N GLY A 175 0.00 -13.86 10.32
CA GLY A 175 0.22 -14.79 9.21
C GLY A 175 -0.81 -15.91 9.13
N THR A 176 -1.86 -15.87 9.97
CA THR A 176 -2.97 -16.80 9.89
C THR A 176 -3.99 -16.30 8.86
N TYR A 177 -4.41 -17.21 7.99
CA TYR A 177 -5.33 -16.92 6.89
C TYR A 177 -6.74 -17.37 7.30
N GLU A 178 -7.51 -16.50 7.94
CA GLU A 178 -8.94 -16.76 8.12
C GLU A 178 -9.74 -16.00 7.05
N TYR A 179 -10.14 -16.73 6.01
CA TYR A 179 -11.26 -16.30 5.20
C TYR A 179 -12.50 -16.55 6.05
N ALA A 180 -13.20 -15.49 6.45
CA ALA A 180 -14.53 -15.65 7.00
C ALA A 180 -15.38 -16.37 5.95
N ASP A 181 -15.58 -17.68 6.14
CA ASP A 181 -16.53 -18.46 5.36
C ASP A 181 -17.91 -17.81 5.52
N GLU A 182 -18.69 -17.82 4.45
CA GLU A 182 -20.04 -17.23 4.35
C GLU A 182 -21.05 -17.74 5.41
N THR A 183 -20.65 -18.66 6.27
CA THR A 183 -21.48 -19.29 7.31
C THR A 183 -21.26 -18.75 8.72
N THR A 184 -20.28 -17.87 8.97
CA THR A 184 -20.15 -17.30 10.32
C THR A 184 -21.01 -16.06 10.43
N THR A 185 -22.24 -16.24 10.91
CA THR A 185 -23.07 -15.15 11.40
C THR A 185 -22.34 -14.52 12.59
N VAL A 186 -21.58 -13.45 12.33
CA VAL A 186 -21.06 -12.60 13.40
C VAL A 186 -22.29 -11.96 14.04
N THR A 187 -22.71 -12.53 15.17
CA THR A 187 -23.66 -11.82 16.03
C THR A 187 -22.91 -10.59 16.52
N PRO A 188 -23.41 -9.38 16.24
CA PRO A 188 -22.72 -8.17 16.65
C PRO A 188 -22.52 -8.22 18.16
N ALA A 189 -21.31 -7.94 18.61
CA ALA A 189 -21.05 -7.73 20.02
C ALA A 189 -21.94 -6.56 20.46
N THR A 190 -23.05 -6.86 21.11
CA THR A 190 -23.84 -5.89 21.86
C THR A 190 -23.01 -5.46 23.06
N GLY A 191 -22.03 -4.60 22.81
CA GLY A 191 -21.39 -3.77 23.80
C GLY A 191 -22.15 -2.45 23.87
N THR A 192 -23.17 -2.40 24.71
CA THR A 192 -23.50 -1.17 25.44
C THR A 192 -23.41 -1.51 26.92
N ASP A 193 -22.31 -1.06 27.48
CA ASP A 193 -22.23 -0.33 28.73
C ASP A 193 -22.56 -1.05 30.05
N ALA A 194 -21.49 -1.15 30.83
CA ALA A 194 -21.52 -1.12 32.28
C ALA A 194 -22.20 0.16 32.81
N ALA A 195 -22.98 0.00 33.88
CA ALA A 195 -22.96 0.78 35.13
C ALA A 195 -24.36 0.98 35.73
N ASP A 196 -24.38 0.87 37.06
CA ASP A 196 -25.45 1.26 38.01
C ASP A 196 -26.75 0.42 37.94
N ASP A 197 -27.24 -0.20 39.01
CA ASP A 197 -27.43 0.40 40.32
C ASP A 197 -27.54 -0.66 41.42
N ALA A 198 -26.95 -0.37 42.57
CA ALA A 198 -27.16 -1.09 43.81
C ALA A 198 -28.47 -0.62 44.45
N THR A 199 -29.42 -1.51 44.75
CA THR A 199 -30.30 -1.46 45.93
C THR A 199 -31.37 -2.57 45.90
N GLY A 200 -31.54 -3.28 47.02
CA GLY A 200 -32.88 -3.66 47.45
C GLY A 200 -33.24 -5.15 47.57
N ALA A 201 -33.01 -5.67 48.78
CA ALA A 201 -33.88 -6.55 49.57
C ALA A 201 -33.78 -8.10 49.48
N PRO A 202 -33.91 -8.81 50.62
CA PRO A 202 -33.67 -10.25 50.78
C PRO A 202 -34.95 -11.11 50.57
N PRO A 203 -34.82 -12.45 50.45
CA PRO A 203 -35.94 -13.33 50.17
C PRO A 203 -36.88 -13.49 51.37
N ALA A 204 -38.18 -13.34 51.13
CA ALA A 204 -39.22 -13.72 52.07
C ALA A 204 -39.55 -15.22 51.93
N GLN A 205 -39.80 -15.81 53.09
CA GLN A 205 -39.89 -17.23 53.40
C GLN A 205 -41.15 -17.95 52.89
N GLU A 206 -41.03 -19.27 52.92
CA GLU A 206 -42.06 -20.30 52.90
C GLU A 206 -43.31 -20.02 53.74
N THR A 207 -44.47 -20.28 53.15
CA THR A 207 -45.66 -20.90 53.76
C THR A 207 -46.36 -21.64 52.60
N GLY A 208 -46.61 -22.94 52.58
CA GLY A 208 -47.12 -23.77 53.67
C GLY A 208 -48.65 -23.79 53.60
N GLU A 209 -49.22 -24.60 52.69
CA GLU A 209 -50.43 -25.45 52.81
C GLU A 209 -50.79 -26.10 51.47
#